data_AF-A0A9E4K8T7-F1
#
_entry.id   AF-A0A9E4K8T7-F1
#
_cell.length_a   1.000
_cell.length_b   1.000
_cell.length_c   1.000
_cell.angle_alpha   90.00
_cell.angle_beta   90.00
_cell.angle_gamma   90.00
#
_symmetry.space_group_name_H-M   'P 1'
#
loop_
_entity.id
_entity.type
_entity.pdbx_description
1 polymer ?
#
loop_
_entity_poly.entity_id
_entity_poly.type
_entity_poly.pdbx_seq_one_letter_code
_entity_poly.pdbx_strand_id
1 'polypeptide(L)'
;MKLHSSIGMTALTIAALQSAPAYAAVMGSLVFTEPTATVAADETIDVRVTLSLDENSDPLRYNRSAPPLHGWHEEEFPAEANGVPFASYERVVPFTTRTCSDTFTLNCGDAGSQYRFSAPTSDSWFAIDGTISPGDTADFLLYQLIPDADGADPGIYELHTAGLGLSVQGWDGSGHAVVEELFGFRTTCLDASCTFSREVAPIPIPAAVWLFGSALLGLVGFSRHRDSVG
;
A
#
# COMPACT_ATOMS: atom_id res chain seq x y z
N MET A 1 32.49 71.48 -39.73
CA MET A 1 31.52 70.85 -38.80
C MET A 1 30.73 69.81 -39.59
N LYS A 2 30.98 68.51 -39.36
CA LYS A 2 30.18 67.40 -39.90
C LYS A 2 29.78 66.54 -38.71
N LEU A 3 28.50 66.60 -38.32
CA LEU A 3 27.91 65.69 -37.35
C LEU A 3 27.56 64.38 -38.07
N HIS A 4 28.21 63.28 -37.68
CA HIS A 4 27.73 61.94 -37.99
C HIS A 4 27.05 61.40 -36.73
N SER A 5 25.72 61.31 -36.81
CA SER A 5 24.87 60.64 -35.83
C SER A 5 24.95 59.13 -36.09
N SER A 6 25.51 58.38 -35.14
CA SER A 6 25.57 56.92 -35.20
C SER A 6 24.60 56.36 -34.17
N ILE A 7 23.42 55.95 -34.63
CA ILE A 7 22.42 55.24 -33.84
C ILE A 7 22.79 53.75 -33.91
N GLY A 8 23.48 53.26 -32.88
CA GLY A 8 23.82 51.84 -32.72
C GLY A 8 22.76 51.13 -31.89
N MET A 9 21.97 50.30 -32.57
CA MET A 9 20.88 49.47 -32.07
C MET A 9 21.30 48.61 -30.87
N THR A 10 20.68 48.83 -29.71
CA THR A 10 20.85 47.98 -28.52
C THR A 10 20.03 46.70 -28.72
N ALA A 11 20.72 45.57 -28.94
CA ALA A 11 20.09 44.27 -29.00
C ALA A 11 19.58 43.89 -27.60
N LEU A 12 18.26 43.83 -27.43
CA LEU A 12 17.62 43.33 -26.22
C LEU A 12 17.68 41.80 -26.25
N THR A 13 18.63 41.21 -25.53
CA THR A 13 18.70 39.76 -25.31
C THR A 13 17.55 39.35 -24.40
N ILE A 14 16.52 38.74 -24.99
CA ILE A 14 15.45 38.06 -24.25
C ILE A 14 16.10 36.81 -23.63
N ALA A 15 16.42 36.86 -22.34
CA ALA A 15 16.75 35.66 -21.58
C ALA A 15 15.48 34.79 -21.52
N ALA A 16 15.49 33.69 -22.27
CA ALA A 16 14.47 32.66 -22.10
C ALA A 16 14.62 32.13 -20.67
N LEU A 17 13.68 32.51 -19.79
CA LEU A 17 13.42 31.78 -18.57
C LEU A 17 13.02 30.38 -19.00
N GLN A 18 13.99 29.47 -19.04
CA GLN A 18 13.72 28.05 -19.13
C GLN A 18 12.97 27.70 -17.85
N SER A 19 11.64 27.60 -17.95
CA SER A 19 10.84 26.95 -16.91
C SER A 19 11.48 25.58 -16.69
N ALA A 20 11.91 25.31 -15.46
CA ALA A 20 12.31 23.96 -15.09
C ALA A 20 11.19 22.99 -15.51
N PRO A 21 11.51 21.77 -15.99
CA PRO A 21 10.50 20.78 -16.26
C PRO A 21 9.64 20.64 -15.00
N ALA A 22 8.35 20.96 -15.13
CA ALA A 22 7.39 20.74 -14.06
C ALA A 22 7.10 19.24 -14.09
N TYR A 23 7.69 18.52 -13.14
CA TYR A 23 7.29 17.15 -12.84
C TYR A 23 5.78 17.12 -12.58
N ALA A 24 5.10 16.06 -13.02
CA ALA A 24 3.68 15.88 -12.74
C ALA A 24 3.46 15.96 -11.22
N ALA A 25 2.69 16.95 -10.78
CA ALA A 25 2.35 17.15 -9.38
C ALA A 25 1.11 16.31 -9.05
N VAL A 26 1.28 14.99 -9.01
CA VAL A 26 0.20 14.08 -8.61
C VAL A 26 0.02 14.19 -7.09
N MET A 27 -1.13 14.74 -6.68
CA MET A 27 -1.45 15.06 -5.29
C MET A 27 -2.76 14.38 -4.89
N GLY A 28 -2.82 13.91 -3.64
CA GLY A 28 -3.98 13.17 -3.18
C GLY A 28 -3.80 12.60 -1.78
N SER A 29 -4.83 11.92 -1.30
CA SER A 29 -4.87 11.29 0.01
C SER A 29 -5.20 9.81 -0.11
N LEU A 30 -4.63 9.00 0.79
CA LEU A 30 -4.92 7.58 0.90
C LEU A 30 -5.55 7.30 2.27
N VAL A 31 -6.66 6.57 2.27
CA VAL A 31 -7.35 6.13 3.49
C VAL A 31 -7.68 4.65 3.40
N PHE A 32 -7.73 3.94 4.54
CA PHE A 32 -8.18 2.55 4.54
C PHE A 32 -9.68 2.46 4.21
N THR A 33 -10.03 1.54 3.31
CA THR A 33 -11.43 1.18 3.06
C THR A 33 -11.88 0.27 4.18
N GLU A 34 -12.98 0.61 4.86
CA GLU A 34 -13.48 -0.13 6.03
C GLU A 34 -12.39 -0.36 7.09
N PRO A 35 -11.95 0.72 7.78
CA PRO A 35 -10.80 0.66 8.68
C PRO A 35 -11.03 -0.30 9.85
N THR A 36 -12.27 -0.59 10.25
CA THR A 36 -12.57 -1.48 11.39
C THR A 36 -13.55 -2.58 11.00
N ALA A 37 -13.28 -3.83 11.40
CA ALA A 37 -14.23 -4.93 11.27
C ALA A 37 -13.96 -6.06 12.30
N THR A 38 -14.96 -6.89 12.55
CA THR A 38 -14.79 -8.18 13.24
C THR A 38 -14.64 -9.29 12.21
N VAL A 39 -13.66 -10.17 12.38
CA VAL A 39 -13.32 -11.24 11.43
C VAL A 39 -13.23 -12.59 12.12
N ALA A 40 -13.36 -13.66 11.35
CA ALA A 40 -13.10 -15.01 11.85
C ALA A 40 -11.59 -15.27 11.99
N ALA A 41 -11.21 -16.22 12.85
CA ALA A 41 -9.80 -16.57 13.09
C ALA A 41 -9.10 -17.12 11.84
N ASP A 42 -9.83 -17.76 10.94
CA ASP A 42 -9.33 -18.32 9.68
C ASP A 42 -9.58 -17.41 8.46
N GLU A 43 -10.07 -16.19 8.68
CA GLU A 43 -10.42 -15.27 7.61
C GLU A 43 -9.18 -14.62 6.98
N THR A 44 -9.10 -14.70 5.65
CA THR A 44 -8.16 -13.87 4.89
C THR A 44 -8.69 -12.45 4.80
N ILE A 45 -7.88 -11.49 5.25
CA ILE A 45 -8.28 -10.09 5.33
C ILE A 45 -7.68 -9.32 4.16
N ASP A 46 -8.55 -8.70 3.37
CA ASP A 46 -8.15 -7.75 2.34
C ASP A 46 -7.80 -6.39 2.96
N VAL A 47 -6.56 -5.94 2.77
CA VAL A 47 -6.15 -4.58 3.13
C VAL A 47 -6.39 -3.68 1.93
N ARG A 48 -7.50 -2.95 1.98
CA ARG A 48 -7.95 -2.06 0.91
C ARG A 48 -7.78 -0.60 1.30
N VAL A 49 -7.54 0.24 0.31
CA VAL A 49 -7.44 1.69 0.47
C VAL A 49 -8.19 2.42 -0.63
N THR A 50 -8.71 3.58 -0.29
CA THR A 50 -9.29 4.53 -1.23
C THR A 50 -8.30 5.67 -1.46
N LEU A 51 -7.85 5.83 -2.70
CA LEU A 51 -7.10 7.00 -3.16
C LEU A 51 -8.11 8.06 -3.62
N SER A 52 -7.90 9.30 -3.19
CA SER A 52 -8.62 10.48 -3.71
C SER A 52 -7.59 11.46 -4.26
N LEU A 53 -7.69 11.83 -5.54
CA LEU A 53 -6.83 12.87 -6.10
C LEU A 53 -7.37 14.25 -5.78
N ASP A 54 -6.46 15.18 -5.45
CA ASP A 54 -6.81 16.59 -5.23
C ASP A 54 -7.39 17.20 -6.52
N GLU A 55 -8.31 18.16 -6.41
CA GLU A 55 -8.88 18.86 -7.57
C GLU A 55 -7.82 19.64 -8.38
N ASN A 56 -6.70 20.01 -7.76
CA ASN A 56 -5.57 20.69 -8.39
C ASN A 56 -4.42 19.74 -8.77
N SER A 57 -4.59 18.43 -8.60
CA SER A 57 -3.61 17.42 -8.98
C SER A 57 -3.43 17.36 -10.49
N ASP A 58 -2.29 16.87 -10.96
CA ASP A 58 -2.20 16.28 -12.29
C ASP A 58 -2.92 14.92 -12.34
N PRO A 59 -3.45 14.49 -13.51
CA PRO A 59 -4.09 13.19 -13.64
C PRO A 59 -3.09 12.05 -13.42
N LEU A 60 -3.49 11.05 -12.65
CA LEU A 60 -2.70 9.84 -12.46
C LEU A 60 -2.93 8.87 -13.63
N ARG A 61 -1.87 8.58 -14.38
CA ARG A 61 -1.92 7.70 -15.56
C ARG A 61 -1.02 6.49 -15.38
N TYR A 62 -1.52 5.32 -15.75
CA TYR A 62 -0.72 4.10 -15.85
C TYR A 62 -1.34 3.21 -16.92
N ASN A 63 -0.56 2.83 -17.93
CA ASN A 63 -1.00 2.00 -19.05
C ASN A 63 -0.09 0.78 -19.15
N ARG A 64 -0.55 -0.36 -18.64
CA ARG A 64 0.25 -1.58 -18.61
C ARG A 64 0.58 -2.10 -20.00
N SER A 65 -0.29 -1.83 -20.96
CA SER A 65 -0.15 -2.26 -22.35
C SER A 65 0.85 -1.42 -23.17
N ALA A 66 1.45 -0.38 -22.58
CA ALA A 66 2.41 0.51 -23.24
C ALA A 66 3.84 0.39 -22.67
N PRO A 67 4.49 -0.79 -22.70
CA PRO A 67 5.87 -0.95 -22.26
C PRO A 67 6.85 -0.15 -23.16
N PRO A 68 8.03 0.23 -22.65
CA PRO A 68 8.61 -0.18 -21.36
C PRO A 68 8.22 0.71 -20.17
N LEU A 69 7.76 1.94 -20.41
CA LEU A 69 7.48 2.94 -19.36
C LEU A 69 5.99 3.07 -19.01
N HIS A 70 5.17 2.13 -19.48
CA HIS A 70 3.74 2.04 -19.17
C HIS A 70 2.95 3.35 -19.40
N GLY A 71 3.25 4.01 -20.52
CA GLY A 71 2.60 5.26 -20.93
C GLY A 71 3.23 6.54 -20.39
N TRP A 72 4.33 6.45 -19.64
CA TRP A 72 5.13 7.60 -19.19
C TRP A 72 6.24 7.93 -20.18
N HIS A 73 6.64 9.20 -20.22
CA HIS A 73 7.74 9.70 -21.03
C HIS A 73 8.97 10.03 -20.17
N GLU A 74 10.18 9.88 -20.73
CA GLU A 74 11.43 10.07 -19.97
C GLU A 74 11.60 11.50 -19.45
N GLU A 75 11.05 12.49 -20.16
CA GLU A 75 11.03 13.89 -19.72
C GLU A 75 10.23 14.13 -18.42
N GLU A 76 9.39 13.17 -18.01
CA GLU A 76 8.60 13.22 -16.78
C GLU A 76 9.36 12.64 -15.57
N PHE A 77 10.56 12.07 -15.78
CA PHE A 77 11.31 11.38 -14.73
C PHE A 77 12.41 12.23 -14.09
N PRO A 78 12.68 12.02 -12.79
CA PRO A 78 13.78 12.69 -12.11
C PRO A 78 15.11 12.30 -12.76
N ALA A 79 16.00 13.28 -12.97
CA ALA A 79 17.30 13.04 -13.61
C ALA A 79 18.26 12.21 -12.74
N GLU A 80 17.99 12.11 -11.44
CA GLU A 80 18.78 11.37 -10.46
C GLU A 80 17.91 10.73 -9.40
N ALA A 81 18.41 9.68 -8.76
CA ALA A 81 17.83 9.09 -7.56
C ALA A 81 18.85 9.16 -6.43
N ASN A 82 18.47 9.72 -5.27
CA ASN A 82 19.37 9.87 -4.12
C ASN A 82 20.74 10.49 -4.48
N GLY A 83 20.76 11.44 -5.42
CA GLY A 83 21.99 12.10 -5.91
C GLY A 83 22.83 11.28 -6.89
N VAL A 84 22.32 10.14 -7.37
CA VAL A 84 22.95 9.31 -8.42
C VAL A 84 22.20 9.53 -9.75
N PRO A 85 22.85 10.08 -10.80
CA PRO A 85 22.21 10.31 -12.08
C PRO A 85 21.78 9.01 -12.78
N PHE A 86 20.60 9.02 -13.39
CA PHE A 86 20.21 7.96 -14.32
C PHE A 86 21.02 8.08 -15.62
N ALA A 87 21.57 6.96 -16.08
CA ALA A 87 22.13 6.82 -17.43
C ALA A 87 21.08 6.28 -18.42
N SER A 88 20.14 5.47 -17.94
CA SER A 88 18.98 5.03 -18.71
C SER A 88 17.81 4.68 -17.79
N TYR A 89 16.59 4.80 -18.31
CA TYR A 89 15.38 4.29 -17.67
C TYR A 89 15.01 2.93 -18.27
N GLU A 90 14.54 2.02 -17.43
CA GLU A 90 14.16 0.67 -17.83
C GLU A 90 12.65 0.47 -17.80
N ARG A 91 12.00 0.86 -16.70
CA ARG A 91 10.54 0.68 -16.52
C ARG A 91 9.99 1.55 -15.41
N VAL A 92 8.69 1.82 -15.47
CA VAL A 92 7.92 2.32 -14.32
C VAL A 92 7.28 1.13 -13.63
N VAL A 93 7.37 1.03 -12.30
CA VAL A 93 6.73 -0.05 -11.55
C VAL A 93 5.84 0.49 -10.44
N PRO A 94 4.66 -0.10 -10.24
CA PRO A 94 3.86 0.15 -9.07
C PRO A 94 4.50 -0.53 -7.86
N PHE A 95 4.34 0.11 -6.70
CA PHE A 95 4.77 -0.45 -5.43
C PHE A 95 3.68 -0.31 -4.38
N THR A 96 3.74 -1.20 -3.39
CA THR A 96 3.05 -1.07 -2.11
C THR A 96 4.08 -0.95 -1.01
N THR A 97 3.70 -0.27 0.07
CA THR A 97 4.50 -0.20 1.28
C THR A 97 3.65 -0.48 2.50
N ARG A 98 4.31 -0.94 3.56
CA ARG A 98 3.75 -1.10 4.90
C ARG A 98 4.88 -0.93 5.90
N THR A 99 4.55 -0.49 7.11
CA THR A 99 5.49 -0.52 8.24
C THR A 99 5.45 -1.88 8.92
N CYS A 100 6.58 -2.36 9.44
CA CYS A 100 6.63 -3.60 10.24
C CYS A 100 6.22 -3.41 11.71
N SER A 101 5.76 -2.21 12.07
CA SER A 101 5.22 -1.88 13.39
C SER A 101 3.69 -2.07 13.40
N ASP A 102 3.24 -3.26 13.02
CA ASP A 102 1.84 -3.71 13.08
C ASP A 102 1.71 -4.83 14.12
N THR A 103 0.47 -5.17 14.51
CA THR A 103 0.24 -6.32 15.42
C THR A 103 -0.25 -7.56 14.70
N PHE A 104 -0.52 -7.47 13.39
CA PHE A 104 -0.83 -8.62 12.54
C PHE A 104 0.37 -9.56 12.39
N THR A 105 1.56 -8.99 12.28
CA THR A 105 2.82 -9.69 12.02
C THR A 105 3.90 -9.27 13.01
N LEU A 106 4.85 -10.17 13.27
CA LEU A 106 6.08 -9.84 13.97
C LEU A 106 7.13 -9.45 12.92
N ASN A 107 7.70 -8.25 12.99
CA ASN A 107 8.74 -7.74 12.07
C ASN A 107 8.46 -8.05 10.58
N CYS A 108 7.24 -7.78 10.12
CA CYS A 108 6.79 -8.05 8.74
C CYS A 108 6.61 -9.52 8.33
N GLY A 109 6.70 -10.49 9.24
CA GLY A 109 6.41 -11.90 8.95
C GLY A 109 7.34 -12.93 9.60
N ASP A 110 8.04 -12.55 10.68
CA ASP A 110 8.84 -13.47 11.48
C ASP A 110 7.98 -14.57 12.11
N ALA A 111 8.64 -15.65 12.53
CA ALA A 111 7.99 -16.75 13.23
C ALA A 111 7.22 -16.26 14.47
N GLY A 112 5.97 -16.71 14.62
CA GLY A 112 5.06 -16.27 15.68
C GLY A 112 4.12 -15.13 15.27
N SER A 113 4.22 -14.63 14.04
CA SER A 113 3.18 -13.80 13.43
C SER A 113 1.83 -14.53 13.43
N GLN A 114 0.73 -13.81 13.60
CA GLN A 114 -0.62 -14.40 13.54
C GLN A 114 -1.13 -14.45 12.09
N TYR A 115 -0.61 -13.54 11.27
CA TYR A 115 -0.86 -13.46 9.85
C TYR A 115 0.44 -13.46 9.06
N ARG A 116 0.39 -14.03 7.86
CA ARG A 116 1.37 -13.80 6.81
C ARG A 116 0.82 -12.83 5.78
N PHE A 117 1.74 -12.08 5.20
CA PHE A 117 1.43 -11.14 4.13
C PHE A 117 1.53 -11.81 2.77
N SER A 118 0.57 -11.52 1.89
CA SER A 118 0.64 -11.85 0.48
C SER A 118 0.32 -10.62 -0.35
N ALA A 119 1.33 -10.11 -1.06
CA ALA A 119 1.11 -9.19 -2.16
C ALA A 119 0.50 -9.99 -3.32
N PRO A 120 -0.56 -9.51 -3.97
CA PRO A 120 -1.18 -10.26 -5.05
C PRO A 120 -0.21 -10.37 -6.22
N THR A 121 -0.10 -11.54 -6.82
CA THR A 121 0.87 -11.78 -7.89
C THR A 121 0.38 -11.13 -9.20
N SER A 122 1.00 -9.99 -9.49
CA SER A 122 1.30 -9.40 -10.80
C SER A 122 0.21 -8.84 -11.74
N ASP A 123 -1.09 -9.14 -11.65
CA ASP A 123 -2.03 -8.61 -12.67
C ASP A 123 -3.25 -7.80 -12.19
N SER A 124 -3.54 -7.70 -10.89
CA SER A 124 -4.82 -7.10 -10.46
C SER A 124 -4.81 -6.18 -9.24
N TRP A 125 -3.70 -6.07 -8.50
CA TRP A 125 -3.75 -5.33 -7.23
C TRP A 125 -3.52 -3.83 -7.39
N PHE A 126 -2.64 -3.46 -8.33
CA PHE A 126 -2.50 -2.09 -8.81
C PHE A 126 -3.23 -1.95 -10.16
N ALA A 127 -4.56 -2.08 -10.12
CA ALA A 127 -5.43 -2.07 -11.30
C ALA A 127 -5.72 -0.65 -11.83
N ILE A 128 -4.74 0.25 -11.85
CA ILE A 128 -4.84 1.45 -12.68
C ILE A 128 -4.39 1.03 -14.07
N ASP A 129 -5.28 0.47 -14.89
CA ASP A 129 -5.03 0.46 -16.33
C ASP A 129 -5.92 1.54 -16.95
N GLY A 130 -5.42 2.77 -16.96
CA GLY A 130 -6.20 3.94 -17.33
C GLY A 130 -5.73 5.24 -16.69
N THR A 131 -6.69 6.11 -16.40
CA THR A 131 -6.46 7.45 -15.86
C THR A 131 -7.43 7.71 -14.72
N ILE A 132 -6.93 8.25 -13.62
CA ILE A 132 -7.72 8.83 -12.52
C ILE A 132 -7.59 10.34 -12.66
N SER A 133 -8.72 11.03 -12.82
CA SER A 133 -8.72 12.48 -13.02
C SER A 133 -8.61 13.21 -11.69
N PRO A 134 -8.21 14.49 -11.68
CA PRO A 134 -8.27 15.32 -10.48
C PRO A 134 -9.70 15.36 -9.91
N GLY A 135 -9.83 15.18 -8.60
CA GLY A 135 -11.12 15.05 -7.91
C GLY A 135 -11.76 13.65 -7.95
N ASP A 136 -11.24 12.71 -8.75
CA ASP A 136 -11.74 11.33 -8.77
C ASP A 136 -11.19 10.51 -7.59
N THR A 137 -11.89 9.42 -7.28
CA THR A 137 -11.50 8.43 -6.27
C THR A 137 -11.39 7.03 -6.86
N ALA A 138 -10.48 6.21 -6.34
CA ALA A 138 -10.35 4.81 -6.73
C ALA A 138 -9.94 3.92 -5.55
N ASP A 139 -10.49 2.71 -5.52
CA ASP A 139 -10.18 1.70 -4.49
C ASP A 139 -9.12 0.71 -4.97
N PHE A 140 -8.18 0.40 -4.08
CA PHE A 140 -7.07 -0.50 -4.33
C PHE A 140 -7.01 -1.58 -3.27
N LEU A 141 -6.83 -2.83 -3.70
CA LEU A 141 -6.35 -3.89 -2.84
C LEU A 141 -4.82 -3.77 -2.76
N LEU A 142 -4.28 -3.47 -1.59
CA LEU A 142 -2.83 -3.42 -1.42
C LEU A 142 -2.25 -4.82 -1.31
N TYR A 143 -2.82 -5.61 -0.42
CA TYR A 143 -2.36 -6.96 -0.08
C TYR A 143 -3.39 -7.68 0.79
N GLN A 144 -3.14 -8.97 0.99
CA GLN A 144 -3.93 -9.81 1.86
C GLN A 144 -3.12 -10.21 3.10
N LEU A 145 -3.80 -10.23 4.24
CA LEU A 145 -3.31 -10.82 5.48
C LEU A 145 -3.97 -12.19 5.60
N ILE A 146 -3.16 -13.23 5.47
CA ILE A 146 -3.63 -14.62 5.49
C ILE A 146 -3.26 -15.18 6.86
N PRO A 147 -4.22 -15.68 7.66
CA PRO A 147 -3.90 -16.24 8.95
C PRO A 147 -3.00 -17.48 8.81
N ASP A 148 -2.24 -17.75 9.85
CA ASP A 148 -1.46 -18.99 9.92
C ASP A 148 -2.38 -20.22 10.01
N ALA A 149 -1.79 -21.41 9.85
CA ALA A 149 -2.55 -22.66 9.67
C ALA A 149 -3.52 -22.97 10.83
N ASP A 150 -3.22 -22.49 12.03
CA ASP A 150 -4.03 -22.67 13.23
C ASP A 150 -5.09 -21.56 13.44
N GLY A 151 -5.14 -20.59 12.53
CA GLY A 151 -5.92 -19.36 12.67
C GLY A 151 -5.19 -18.31 13.53
N ALA A 152 -5.74 -17.10 13.55
CA ALA A 152 -5.28 -16.03 14.42
C ALA A 152 -5.92 -16.14 15.81
N ASP A 153 -5.13 -15.85 16.86
CA ASP A 153 -5.62 -15.78 18.23
C ASP A 153 -6.67 -14.66 18.38
N PRO A 154 -7.68 -14.81 19.28
CA PRO A 154 -8.64 -13.76 19.55
C PRO A 154 -7.95 -12.49 20.08
N GLY A 155 -8.33 -11.34 19.53
CA GLY A 155 -7.69 -10.08 19.89
C GLY A 155 -7.94 -8.98 18.86
N ILE A 156 -7.39 -7.80 19.14
CA ILE A 156 -7.42 -6.65 18.22
C ILE A 156 -6.07 -6.57 17.53
N TYR A 157 -6.12 -6.59 16.20
CA TYR A 157 -4.97 -6.45 15.32
C TYR A 157 -5.00 -5.10 14.61
N GLU A 158 -3.87 -4.40 14.57
CA GLU A 158 -3.77 -3.02 14.10
C GLU A 158 -2.62 -2.85 13.10
N LEU A 159 -2.89 -2.03 12.08
CA LEU A 159 -1.95 -1.60 11.06
C LEU A 159 -2.09 -0.08 10.89
N HIS A 160 -0.99 0.63 11.14
CA HIS A 160 -1.00 2.10 11.19
C HIS A 160 -0.58 2.78 9.88
N THR A 161 0.18 2.07 9.03
CA THR A 161 0.73 2.65 7.80
C THR A 161 0.77 1.62 6.69
N ALA A 162 0.11 1.96 5.59
CA ALA A 162 0.20 1.29 4.32
C ALA A 162 0.27 2.35 3.21
N GLY A 163 0.81 2.00 2.06
CA GLY A 163 0.94 2.95 0.96
C GLY A 163 1.02 2.28 -0.39
N LEU A 164 0.83 3.09 -1.43
CA LEU A 164 0.97 2.71 -2.82
C LEU A 164 1.59 3.86 -3.61
N GLY A 165 2.22 3.56 -4.74
CA GLY A 165 2.75 4.58 -5.63
C GLY A 165 3.38 4.01 -6.88
N LEU A 166 4.04 4.87 -7.65
CA LEU A 166 4.86 4.48 -8.80
C LEU A 166 6.31 4.87 -8.56
N SER A 167 7.22 4.01 -9.00
CA SER A 167 8.65 4.27 -9.03
C SER A 167 9.19 4.07 -10.44
N VAL A 168 10.24 4.80 -10.79
CA VAL A 168 11.00 4.56 -12.01
C VAL A 168 12.25 3.75 -11.66
N GLN A 169 12.53 2.72 -12.46
CA GLN A 169 13.73 1.90 -12.35
C GLN A 169 14.60 2.10 -13.58
N GLY A 170 15.90 2.11 -13.38
CA GLY A 170 16.88 2.32 -14.44
C GLY A 170 18.29 1.93 -14.00
N TRP A 171 19.28 2.44 -14.72
CA TRP A 171 20.69 2.15 -14.50
C TRP A 171 21.50 3.44 -14.38
N ASP A 172 22.50 3.47 -13.51
CA ASP A 172 23.48 4.56 -13.46
C ASP A 172 24.58 4.40 -14.53
N GLY A 173 25.48 5.38 -14.63
CA GLY A 173 26.60 5.34 -15.58
C GLY A 173 27.64 4.24 -15.31
N SER A 174 27.56 3.56 -14.17
CA SER A 174 28.42 2.44 -13.78
C SER A 174 27.74 1.07 -13.99
N GLY A 175 26.48 1.05 -14.43
CA GLY A 175 25.69 -0.18 -14.60
C GLY A 175 25.07 -0.72 -13.32
N HIS A 176 24.95 0.07 -12.26
CA HIS A 176 24.16 -0.30 -11.07
C HIS A 176 22.70 0.07 -11.26
N ALA A 177 21.81 -0.76 -10.72
CA ALA A 177 20.38 -0.48 -10.73
C ALA A 177 20.06 0.69 -9.79
N VAL A 178 19.20 1.59 -10.26
CA VAL A 178 18.75 2.77 -9.52
C VAL A 178 17.22 2.83 -9.56
N VAL A 179 16.62 3.23 -8.44
CA VAL A 179 15.16 3.33 -8.29
C VAL A 179 14.83 4.66 -7.60
N GLU A 180 13.87 5.39 -8.14
CA GLU A 180 13.34 6.62 -7.53
C GLU A 180 11.81 6.58 -7.48
N GLU A 181 11.23 7.08 -6.39
CA GLU A 181 9.79 7.23 -6.25
C GLU A 181 9.33 8.41 -7.12
N LEU A 182 8.43 8.18 -8.08
CA LEU A 182 7.82 9.27 -8.85
C LEU A 182 6.79 9.99 -7.98
N PHE A 183 5.97 9.20 -7.27
CA PHE A 183 5.06 9.65 -6.23
C PHE A 183 4.63 8.46 -5.39
N GLY A 184 4.19 8.75 -4.16
CA GLY A 184 3.66 7.76 -3.25
C GLY A 184 2.64 8.36 -2.30
N PHE A 185 1.58 7.60 -2.07
CA PHE A 185 0.54 7.91 -1.09
C PHE A 185 0.64 6.94 0.07
N ARG A 186 0.51 7.46 1.29
CA ARG A 186 0.64 6.68 2.51
C ARG A 186 -0.50 7.03 3.45
N THR A 187 -1.08 6.03 4.09
CA THR A 187 -1.92 6.24 5.27
C THR A 187 -0.99 6.58 6.42
N THR A 188 -1.13 7.77 7.02
CA THR A 188 -0.39 8.15 8.23
C THR A 188 -1.37 8.26 9.38
N CYS A 189 -1.73 7.11 9.94
CA CYS A 189 -2.78 7.02 10.93
C CYS A 189 -2.21 6.87 12.33
N LEU A 190 -2.00 8.04 12.96
CA LEU A 190 -1.54 8.15 14.34
C LEU A 190 -2.71 8.12 15.35
N ASP A 191 -3.95 8.18 14.86
CA ASP A 191 -5.15 8.06 15.69
C ASP A 191 -5.90 6.74 15.44
N ALA A 192 -6.67 6.32 16.44
CA ALA A 192 -7.48 5.11 16.37
C ALA A 192 -8.60 5.21 15.31
N SER A 193 -9.00 6.43 14.92
CA SER A 193 -10.09 6.65 13.96
C SER A 193 -9.72 6.34 12.52
N CYS A 194 -8.44 6.34 12.16
CA CYS A 194 -8.00 5.95 10.82
C CYS A 194 -7.03 4.76 10.80
N THR A 195 -6.72 4.17 11.96
CA THR A 195 -5.97 2.91 12.05
C THR A 195 -6.78 1.76 11.45
N PHE A 196 -6.14 0.91 10.66
CA PHE A 196 -6.77 -0.32 10.19
C PHE A 196 -6.76 -1.35 11.31
N SER A 197 -7.93 -1.69 11.84
CA SER A 197 -8.13 -2.55 12.99
C SER A 197 -9.06 -3.73 12.67
N ARG A 198 -8.71 -4.91 13.15
CA ARG A 198 -9.50 -6.13 13.01
C ARG A 198 -9.62 -6.83 14.35
N GLU A 199 -10.85 -7.04 14.79
CA GLU A 199 -11.13 -7.82 16.00
C GLU A 199 -11.38 -9.28 15.59
N VAL A 200 -10.50 -10.18 16.01
CA VAL A 200 -10.71 -11.62 15.84
C VAL A 200 -11.59 -12.10 17.00
N ALA A 201 -12.80 -12.52 16.67
CA ALA A 201 -13.74 -13.02 17.67
C ALA A 201 -13.28 -14.38 18.24
N PRO A 202 -13.51 -14.66 19.53
CA PRO A 202 -13.29 -15.98 20.09
C PRO A 202 -14.09 -17.04 19.32
N ILE A 203 -13.44 -18.14 18.93
CA ILE A 203 -14.10 -19.26 18.28
C ILE A 203 -15.18 -19.80 19.24
N PRO A 204 -16.47 -19.78 18.86
CA PRO A 204 -17.52 -20.34 19.71
C PRO A 204 -17.21 -21.82 19.94
N ILE A 205 -16.88 -22.17 21.19
CA ILE A 205 -16.65 -23.57 21.54
C ILE A 205 -17.94 -24.32 21.20
N PRO A 206 -17.91 -25.32 20.29
CA PRO A 206 -19.11 -26.00 19.86
C PRO A 206 -19.88 -26.51 21.08
N ALA A 207 -21.20 -26.38 21.06
CA ALA A 207 -22.06 -26.91 22.12
C ALA A 207 -21.74 -28.39 22.43
N ALA A 208 -21.20 -29.13 21.46
CA ALA A 208 -20.69 -30.47 21.62
C ALA A 208 -19.66 -30.63 22.75
N VAL A 209 -18.77 -29.66 23.01
CA VAL A 209 -17.80 -29.74 24.14
C VAL A 209 -18.53 -29.62 25.47
N TRP A 210 -19.53 -28.74 25.57
CA TRP A 210 -20.38 -28.63 26.75
C TRP A 210 -21.24 -29.88 26.95
N LEU A 211 -21.77 -30.44 25.86
CA LEU A 211 -22.54 -31.69 25.88
C LEU A 211 -21.66 -32.88 26.28
N PHE A 212 -20.43 -32.94 25.77
CA PHE A 212 -19.48 -34.00 26.10
C PHE A 212 -19.02 -33.89 27.56
N GLY A 213 -18.70 -32.67 28.02
CA GLY A 213 -18.34 -32.41 29.42
C GLY A 213 -19.47 -32.74 30.39
N SER A 214 -20.72 -32.38 30.06
CA SER A 214 -21.89 -32.73 30.88
C SER A 214 -22.22 -34.22 30.85
N ALA A 215 -22.06 -34.90 29.70
CA ALA A 215 -22.23 -36.35 29.59
C ALA A 215 -21.20 -37.11 30.44
N LEU A 216 -19.93 -36.68 30.44
CA LEU A 216 -18.88 -37.28 31.28
C LEU A 216 -19.18 -37.11 32.77
N LEU A 217 -19.62 -35.93 33.20
CA LEU A 217 -20.02 -35.70 34.60
C LEU A 217 -21.23 -36.56 35.00
N GLY A 218 -22.20 -36.72 34.09
CA GLY A 218 -23.34 -37.62 34.29
C GLY A 218 -22.93 -39.08 34.48
N LEU A 219 -21.97 -39.57 33.68
CA LEU A 219 -21.44 -40.94 33.78
C LEU A 219 -20.71 -41.20 35.10
N VAL A 220 -19.91 -40.25 35.60
CA VAL A 220 -19.23 -40.37 36.90
C VAL A 220 -20.23 -40.35 38.06
N GLY A 221 -21.30 -39.56 37.96
CA GLY A 221 -22.39 -39.58 38.94
C GLY A 221 -23.12 -40.91 38.98
N PHE A 222 -23.35 -41.53 37.81
CA PHE A 222 -24.06 -42.81 37.70
C PHE A 222 -23.26 -44.00 38.26
N SER A 223 -21.92 -44.01 38.11
CA SER A 223 -21.10 -45.11 38.63
C SER A 223 -21.08 -45.14 40.16
N ARG A 224 -21.00 -43.99 40.82
CA ARG A 224 -21.02 -43.88 42.30
C ARG A 224 -22.32 -44.37 42.93
N HIS A 225 -23.46 -44.27 42.24
CA HIS A 225 -24.72 -44.72 42.81
C HIS A 225 -24.82 -46.26 42.86
N ARG A 226 -24.10 -46.98 41.99
CA ARG A 226 -24.08 -48.45 41.97
C ARG A 226 -23.33 -49.06 43.14
N ASP A 227 -22.34 -48.37 43.69
CA ASP A 227 -21.53 -48.89 44.81
C ASP A 227 -22.22 -48.71 46.17
N SER A 228 -23.26 -47.87 46.25
CA SER A 228 -23.96 -47.56 47.51
C SER A 228 -25.23 -48.40 47.75
N VAL A 229 -25.53 -49.40 46.90
CA VAL A 229 -26.71 -50.30 46.99
C VAL A 229 -26.30 -51.78 47.08
N GLY A 230 -25.04 -52.07 47.45
CA GLY A 230 -24.52 -53.42 47.71
C GLY A 230 -24.41 -53.73 49.19
#